data_AF-K6TCA2-F1
#
_entry.id   AF-K6TCA2-F1
#
_cell.length_a   1.000
_cell.length_b   1.000
_cell.length_c   1.000
_cell.angle_alpha   90.00
_cell.angle_beta   90.00
_cell.angle_gamma   90.00
#
_symmetry.space_group_name_H-M   'P 1'
#
loop_
_entity.id
_entity.type
_entity.pdbx_description
1 polymer ?
#
loop_
_entity_poly.entity_id
_entity_poly.type
_entity_poly.pdbx_seq_one_letter_code
_entity_poly.pdbx_strand_id
1 'polypeptide(L)' 'MRIGWIIIIAVLILVIFRALKTHFVCPKCGENFKISIFKYIFTIHLLGKRMAKCPNCGHIEFFIPKWDKK' A
#
# COMPACT_ATOMS: atom_id res chain seq x y z
N MET A 1 -14.57 -22.42 -15.63
CA MET A 1 -13.23 -21.99 -16.09
C MET A 1 -13.08 -20.47 -16.20
N ARG A 2 -14.05 -19.69 -16.73
CA ARG A 2 -13.95 -18.22 -16.81
C ARG A 2 -14.19 -17.45 -15.51
N ILE A 3 -15.04 -17.97 -14.62
CA ILE A 3 -15.41 -17.30 -13.36
C ILE A 3 -14.20 -17.08 -12.45
N GLY A 4 -13.28 -18.05 -12.39
CA GLY A 4 -12.05 -17.90 -11.60
C GLY A 4 -11.19 -16.71 -12.05
N TRP A 5 -11.05 -16.50 -13.36
CA TRP A 5 -10.34 -15.34 -13.91
C TRP A 5 -11.04 -14.03 -13.60
N ILE A 6 -12.38 -14.00 -13.65
CA ILE A 6 -13.15 -12.81 -13.27
C ILE A 6 -12.91 -12.44 -11.81
N ILE A 7 -12.91 -13.44 -10.91
CA ILE A 7 -12.62 -13.23 -9.48
C ILE A 7 -11.19 -12.72 -9.29
N ILE A 8 -10.20 -13.33 -9.96
CA ILE A 8 -8.80 -12.90 -9.89
C ILE A 8 -8.65 -11.46 -10.38
N ILE A 9 -9.23 -11.12 -11.54
CA ILE A 9 -9.21 -9.77 -12.11
C ILE A 9 -9.87 -8.78 -11.15
N ALA A 10 -11.03 -9.13 -10.58
CA ALA A 10 -11.71 -8.27 -9.60
C ALA A 10 -10.86 -8.03 -8.35
N VAL A 11 -10.22 -9.05 -7.80
CA VAL A 11 -9.31 -8.93 -6.65
C VAL A 11 -8.12 -8.03 -6.99
N LEU A 12 -7.51 -8.21 -8.17
CA LEU A 12 -6.40 -7.36 -8.63
C LEU A 12 -6.83 -5.89 -8.75
N ILE A 13 -7.99 -5.62 -9.35
CA ILE A 13 -8.55 -4.27 -9.46
C ILE A 13 -8.75 -3.66 -8.06
N LEU A 14 -9.30 -4.40 -7.11
CA LEU A 14 -9.50 -3.94 -5.73
C LEU A 14 -8.17 -3.63 -5.02
N VAL A 15 -7.15 -4.46 -5.22
CA VAL A 15 -5.82 -4.25 -4.62
C VAL A 15 -5.14 -3.01 -5.22
N ILE A 16 -5.22 -2.83 -6.54
CA ILE A 16 -4.69 -1.64 -7.22
C ILE A 16 -5.43 -0.39 -6.75
N PHE A 17 -6.75 -0.44 -6.63
CA PHE A 17 -7.55 0.67 -6.11
C PHE A 17 -7.13 1.07 -4.70
N ARG A 18 -6.93 0.09 -3.79
CA ARG A 18 -6.42 0.34 -2.44
C ARG A 18 -5.02 0.97 -2.47
N ALA A 19 -4.12 0.47 -3.32
CA ALA A 19 -2.76 1.02 -3.44
C ALA A 19 -2.76 2.48 -3.89
N LEU A 20 -3.65 2.86 -4.82
CA LEU A 20 -3.74 4.21 -5.37
C LEU A 20 -4.36 5.23 -4.41
N LYS A 21 -5.33 4.79 -3.61
CA LYS A 21 -6.12 5.62 -2.68
C LYS A 21 -5.61 5.61 -1.24
N THR A 22 -4.42 5.09 -1.01
CA THR A 22 -3.78 5.11 0.31
C THR A 22 -2.44 5.84 0.29
N HIS A 23 -2.11 6.45 1.41
CA HIS A 23 -0.80 7.00 1.71
C HIS A 23 -0.28 6.46 3.03
N PHE A 24 1.01 6.64 3.25
CA PHE A 24 1.69 6.33 4.50
C PHE A 24 2.16 7.63 5.13
N VAL A 25 2.16 7.68 6.46
CA VAL A 25 2.69 8.82 7.22
C VAL A 25 3.91 8.33 7.99
N CYS A 26 5.05 8.98 7.79
CA CYS A 26 6.24 8.61 8.54
C CYS A 26 6.18 9.14 9.98
N PRO A 27 6.38 8.32 11.03
CA PRO A 27 6.36 8.81 12.41
C PRO A 27 7.61 9.62 12.77
N LYS A 28 8.71 9.49 12.02
CA LYS A 28 9.94 10.26 12.25
C LYS A 28 9.92 11.66 11.65
N CYS A 29 9.54 11.78 10.37
CA CYS A 29 9.56 13.07 9.67
C CYS A 29 8.16 13.67 9.46
N GLY A 30 7.08 12.94 9.78
CA GLY A 30 5.70 13.41 9.59
C GLY A 30 5.25 13.45 8.13
N GLU A 31 6.10 13.05 7.17
CA GLU A 31 5.78 13.20 5.76
C GLU A 31 4.77 12.15 5.28
N ASN A 32 3.82 12.62 4.47
CA ASN A 32 2.89 11.78 3.73
C ASN A 32 3.53 11.34 2.42
N PHE A 33 3.65 10.03 2.23
CA PHE A 33 4.23 9.48 1.01
C PHE A 33 3.40 8.32 0.46
N LYS A 34 3.51 8.10 -0.85
CA LYS A 34 2.94 6.95 -1.54
C LYS A 34 4.07 6.04 -2.02
N ILE A 35 3.78 4.74 -2.08
CA ILE A 35 4.68 3.75 -2.68
C ILE A 35 4.08 3.26 -3.99
N SER A 36 4.92 2.81 -4.91
CA SER A 36 4.46 2.21 -6.17
C SER A 36 3.55 1.01 -5.91
N ILE A 37 2.56 0.81 -6.78
CA ILE A 37 1.59 -0.30 -6.69
C ILE A 37 2.29 -1.66 -6.59
N PHE A 38 3.34 -1.89 -7.40
CA PHE A 38 4.15 -3.10 -7.31
C PHE A 38 4.73 -3.29 -5.91
N LYS A 39 5.34 -2.24 -5.35
CA LYS A 39 5.93 -2.30 -4.00
C LYS A 39 4.85 -2.50 -2.95
N TYR A 40 3.67 -1.89 -3.11
CA TYR A 40 2.52 -2.13 -2.25
C TYR A 40 2.16 -3.62 -2.25
N ILE A 41 1.96 -4.23 -3.42
CA ILE A 41 1.53 -5.64 -3.56
C ILE A 41 2.58 -6.63 -3.02
N PHE A 42 3.86 -6.44 -3.35
CA PHE A 42 4.93 -7.39 -3.02
C PHE A 42 5.57 -7.20 -1.63
N THR A 43 5.16 -6.17 -0.89
CA THR A 43 5.70 -5.88 0.45
C THR A 43 5.11 -6.81 1.51
N ILE A 44 5.94 -7.14 2.52
CA ILE A 44 5.52 -7.86 3.71
C ILE A 44 4.40 -7.11 4.43
N HIS A 45 3.27 -7.79 4.63
CA HIS A 45 2.09 -7.27 5.31
C HIS A 45 1.89 -8.00 6.64
N LEU A 46 1.76 -7.25 7.74
CA LEU A 46 1.52 -7.80 9.08
C LEU A 46 0.50 -6.94 9.83
N LEU A 47 -0.61 -7.55 10.29
CA LEU A 47 -1.67 -6.87 11.06
C LEU A 47 -2.17 -5.55 10.41
N GLY A 48 -2.40 -5.55 9.09
CA GLY A 48 -2.85 -4.33 8.41
C GLY A 48 -1.74 -3.31 8.13
N LYS A 49 -0.51 -3.53 8.60
CA LYS A 49 0.67 -2.67 8.36
C LYS A 49 1.51 -3.20 7.20
N ARG A 50 2.26 -2.32 6.54
CA ARG A 50 3.13 -2.65 5.41
C ARG A 50 4.54 -2.15 5.63
N MET A 51 5.53 -3.01 5.42
CA MET A 51 6.93 -2.63 5.55
C MET A 51 7.37 -1.75 4.37
N ALA A 52 7.65 -0.48 4.60
CA ALA A 52 8.13 0.41 3.56
C ALA A 52 9.39 1.15 3.99
N LYS A 53 10.01 1.86 3.05
CA LYS A 53 11.09 2.81 3.33
C LYS A 53 10.55 4.20 3.04
N CYS A 54 10.64 5.11 4.01
CA CYS A 54 10.29 6.51 3.78
C CYS A 54 11.29 7.12 2.77
N PRO A 55 10.81 7.77 1.70
CA PRO A 55 11.68 8.35 0.67
C PRO A 55 12.45 9.59 1.16
N ASN A 56 11.90 10.35 2.12
CA ASN A 56 12.53 11.57 2.62
C ASN A 56 13.60 11.27 3.69
N CYS A 57 13.27 10.55 4.76
CA CYS A 57 14.22 10.29 5.86
C CYS A 57 14.94 8.95 5.76
N GLY A 58 14.57 8.07 4.82
CA GLY A 58 15.19 6.76 4.65
C GLY A 58 14.83 5.71 5.70
N HIS A 59 13.94 6.02 6.66
CA HIS A 59 13.54 5.12 7.73
C HIS A 59 12.70 3.94 7.20
N ILE A 60 13.02 2.72 7.66
CA ILE A 60 12.36 1.47 7.24
C ILE A 60 11.56 0.92 8.42
N GLU A 61 10.23 0.86 8.29
CA GLU A 61 9.34 0.34 9.33
C GLU A 61 8.02 -0.17 8.72
N PHE A 62 7.20 -0.82 9.53
CA PHE A 62 5.80 -1.14 9.25
C PHE A 62 4.90 0.09 9.38
N PHE A 63 4.55 0.70 8.25
CA PHE A 63 3.63 1.83 8.19
C PHE A 63 2.18 1.36 8.09
N ILE A 64 1.28 2.14 8.66
CA ILE A 64 -0.17 1.91 8.58
C ILE A 64 -0.70 2.66 7.36
N PRO A 65 -1.30 1.97 6.36
CA PRO A 65 -1.90 2.64 5.21
C PRO A 65 -3.13 3.44 5.67
N LYS A 66 -3.17 4.73 5.34
CA LYS A 66 -4.32 5.61 5.58
C LYS A 66 -4.99 5.93 4.27
N TRP A 67 -6.32 6.01 4.28
CA TRP A 67 -7.09 6.45 3.12
C TRP A 67 -6.85 7.95 2.87
N ASP A 68 -6.66 8.31 1.61
CA ASP A 68 -6.67 9.71 1.20
C ASP A 68 -8.07 10.30 1.47
N LYS A 69 -8.14 11.36 2.27
CA LYS A 69 -9.39 12.12 2.42
C LYS A 69 -9.60 12.91 1.14
N LYS A 70 -10.79 12.77 0.54
CA LYS A 70 -11.21 13.54 -0.63
C LYS A 70 -11.47 14.99 -0.25
#